data_AF-A0A7C1HXS9-F1
#
_entry.id   AF-A0A7C1HXS9-F1
#
_cell.length_a   1.000
_cell.length_b   1.000
_cell.length_c   1.000
_cell.angle_alpha   90.00
_cell.angle_beta   90.00
_cell.angle_gamma   90.00
#
_symmetry.space_group_name_H-M   'P 1'
#
loop_
_entity.id
_entity.type
_entity.pdbx_description
1 polymer ?
#
loop_
_entity_poly.entity_id
_entity_poly.type
_entity_poly.pdbx_seq_one_letter_code
_entity_poly.pdbx_strand_id
1 'polypeptide(L)'
;MVDLQVFPYLEVRLHFVLQVYERSTMARAQDKKVKSTTKIPPHNLEAEQAVLGGVLINNEALNNLMDALAPGDFYREAHSSLYQGMLELYTLGEPIDVITLSRTIARKGLTEKTGGNEYLASLVDAVSTSAGIVHHASIIKDLSVRRKLIAQCSTISDSCFQEWGDTEALLEMAEQSIFDIAEEQINEGFQALNDVIRSSFKKLESVAGFDGYVTGIPSGFKDFDGYT
;
A
#
# COMPACT_ATOMS: atom_id res chain seq x y z
N MET A 1 67.33 -9.66 49.24
CA MET A 1 66.35 -8.93 50.04
C MET A 1 66.00 -7.69 49.25
N VAL A 2 65.05 -7.83 48.32
CA VAL A 2 64.53 -6.76 47.47
C VAL A 2 63.06 -6.64 47.80
N ASP A 3 62.67 -5.41 48.10
CA ASP A 3 61.43 -4.98 48.72
C ASP A 3 60.16 -5.53 48.04
N LEU A 4 59.28 -6.10 48.87
CA LEU A 4 57.95 -6.56 48.51
C LEU A 4 56.92 -5.42 48.61
N GLN A 5 57.26 -4.22 48.10
CA GLN A 5 56.40 -3.03 48.17
C GLN A 5 55.88 -2.51 46.81
N VAL A 6 55.83 -3.35 45.78
CA VAL A 6 55.21 -2.99 44.48
C VAL A 6 54.03 -3.89 44.16
N PHE A 7 53.05 -3.99 45.06
CA PHE A 7 51.81 -4.75 44.77
C PHE A 7 50.46 -4.11 45.16
N PRO A 8 50.28 -2.80 45.46
CA PRO A 8 48.93 -2.26 45.67
C PRO A 8 48.18 -1.93 44.37
N TYR A 9 48.86 -1.84 43.22
CA TYR A 9 48.24 -1.42 41.95
C TYR A 9 47.80 -2.56 41.03
N LEU A 10 48.30 -3.79 41.22
CA LEU A 10 47.96 -4.91 40.34
C LEU A 10 46.63 -5.58 40.74
N GLU A 11 46.32 -5.66 42.04
CA GLU A 11 45.03 -6.19 42.53
C GLU A 11 43.85 -5.28 42.22
N VAL A 12 43.99 -3.96 42.39
CA VAL A 12 42.92 -3.00 42.07
C VAL A 12 42.62 -3.00 40.57
N ARG A 13 43.66 -3.16 39.73
CA ARG A 13 43.51 -3.22 38.28
C ARG A 13 42.90 -4.53 37.80
N LEU A 14 43.24 -5.67 38.42
CA LEU A 14 42.56 -6.94 38.15
C LEU A 14 41.10 -6.94 38.60
N HIS A 15 40.81 -6.35 39.77
CA HIS A 15 39.45 -6.24 40.28
C HIS A 15 38.58 -5.34 39.38
N PHE A 16 39.10 -4.21 38.90
CA PHE A 16 38.38 -3.35 37.96
C PHE A 16 38.18 -4.02 36.59
N VAL A 17 39.17 -4.78 36.10
CA VAL A 17 39.05 -5.55 34.85
C VAL A 17 38.05 -6.69 34.99
N LEU A 18 38.04 -7.43 36.11
CA LEU A 18 37.06 -8.48 36.37
C LEU A 18 35.65 -7.90 36.54
N GLN A 19 35.50 -6.77 37.22
CA GLN A 19 34.21 -6.10 37.41
C GLN A 19 33.67 -5.50 36.10
N VAL A 20 34.54 -5.03 35.20
CA VAL A 20 34.17 -4.62 33.83
C VAL A 20 33.84 -5.84 32.95
N TYR A 21 34.55 -6.95 33.11
CA TYR A 21 34.29 -8.19 32.39
C TYR A 21 32.95 -8.82 32.82
N GLU A 22 32.67 -8.90 34.13
CA GLU A 22 31.39 -9.35 34.68
C GLU A 22 30.21 -8.43 34.31
N ARG A 23 30.43 -7.11 34.30
CA ARG A 23 29.41 -6.16 33.77
C ARG A 23 29.19 -6.34 32.27
N SER A 24 30.21 -6.69 31.49
CA SER A 24 30.08 -6.96 30.05
C SER A 24 29.36 -8.28 29.75
N THR A 25 29.54 -9.31 30.60
CA THR A 25 28.86 -10.60 30.46
C THR A 25 27.42 -10.55 30.97
N MET A 26 27.13 -9.76 32.01
CA MET A 26 25.75 -9.55 32.48
C MET A 26 24.95 -8.58 31.60
N ALA A 27 25.58 -7.57 30.98
CA ALA A 27 24.93 -6.71 29.99
C ALA A 27 24.68 -7.42 28.65
N ARG A 28 25.32 -8.57 28.40
CA ARG A 28 25.05 -9.45 27.25
C ARG A 28 24.01 -10.54 27.52
N ALA A 29 23.53 -10.67 28.75
CA ALA A 29 22.54 -11.69 29.14
C ALA A 29 21.10 -11.15 29.23
N GLN A 30 20.87 -9.90 28.82
CA GLN A 30 19.54 -9.34 28.60
C GLN A 30 19.35 -8.91 27.16
N ASP A 31 19.46 -9.84 26.21
CA ASP A 31 18.77 -9.64 24.95
C ASP A 31 18.45 -10.95 24.24
N LYS A 32 17.27 -10.95 23.62
CA LYS A 32 16.67 -12.01 22.80
C LYS A 32 16.31 -13.30 23.54
N LYS A 33 15.16 -13.22 24.24
CA LYS A 33 14.14 -14.25 24.02
C LYS A 33 13.98 -14.36 22.50
N VAL A 34 14.43 -15.47 21.92
CA VAL A 34 14.10 -15.83 20.54
C VAL A 34 12.60 -16.09 20.52
N LYS A 35 11.84 -15.01 20.37
CA LYS A 35 10.46 -15.07 19.92
C LYS A 35 10.58 -15.75 18.57
N SER A 36 9.98 -16.93 18.41
CA SER A 36 9.78 -17.55 17.10
C SER A 36 8.97 -16.57 16.28
N THR A 37 9.68 -15.67 15.60
CA THR A 37 9.10 -14.58 14.83
C THR A 37 8.68 -15.19 13.52
N THR A 38 7.45 -15.71 13.48
CA THR A 38 6.74 -15.76 12.22
C THR A 38 6.80 -14.34 11.66
N LYS A 39 7.63 -14.14 10.63
CA LYS A 39 7.81 -12.83 10.00
C LYS A 39 6.53 -12.56 9.22
N ILE A 40 5.65 -11.77 9.80
CA ILE A 40 4.42 -11.34 9.12
C ILE A 40 4.79 -10.18 8.21
N PRO A 41 4.39 -10.19 6.92
CA PRO A 41 4.63 -9.06 6.04
C PRO A 41 4.05 -7.76 6.64
N PRO A 42 4.72 -6.61 6.45
CA PRO A 42 4.27 -5.33 6.99
C PRO A 42 2.88 -4.93 6.46
N HIS A 43 1.97 -4.58 7.36
CA HIS A 43 0.58 -4.24 7.04
C HIS A 43 -0.03 -3.32 8.12
N ASN A 44 -1.12 -2.65 7.77
CA ASN A 44 -1.92 -1.84 8.69
C ASN A 44 -3.39 -1.94 8.25
N LEU A 45 -4.14 -2.83 8.90
CA LEU A 45 -5.51 -3.13 8.49
C LEU A 45 -6.45 -1.97 8.83
N GLU A 46 -6.15 -1.23 9.89
CA GLU A 46 -6.89 -0.07 10.33
C GLU A 46 -6.83 1.05 9.28
N ALA A 47 -5.65 1.29 8.69
CA ALA A 47 -5.49 2.23 7.58
C ALA A 47 -6.26 1.78 6.33
N GLU A 48 -6.22 0.48 6.00
CA GLU A 48 -6.98 -0.06 4.86
C GLU A 48 -8.50 0.11 5.06
N GLN A 49 -9.00 -0.19 6.27
CA GLN A 49 -10.40 0.04 6.63
C GLN A 49 -10.76 1.53 6.58
N ALA A 50 -9.88 2.40 7.07
CA ALA A 50 -10.04 3.85 7.02
C ALA A 50 -10.18 4.38 5.59
N VAL A 51 -9.36 3.89 4.66
CA VAL A 51 -9.44 4.27 3.25
C VAL A 51 -10.74 3.78 2.61
N LEU A 52 -11.10 2.51 2.78
CA LEU A 52 -12.32 1.95 2.19
C LEU A 52 -13.60 2.58 2.76
N GLY A 53 -13.71 2.67 4.08
CA GLY A 53 -14.84 3.32 4.75
C GLY A 53 -14.92 4.80 4.42
N GLY A 54 -13.77 5.46 4.33
CA GLY A 54 -13.66 6.86 3.93
C GLY A 54 -14.22 7.14 2.52
N VAL A 55 -13.96 6.26 1.55
CA VAL A 55 -14.51 6.36 0.19
C VAL A 55 -16.03 6.13 0.18
N LEU A 56 -16.52 5.19 0.98
CA LEU A 56 -17.96 4.93 1.11
C LEU A 56 -18.72 6.11 1.73
N ILE A 57 -18.07 6.90 2.60
CA ILE A 57 -18.64 8.11 3.19
C ILE A 57 -18.51 9.31 2.24
N ASN A 58 -17.36 9.46 1.58
CA ASN A 58 -17.09 10.54 0.65
C ASN A 58 -16.48 9.99 -0.66
N ASN A 59 -17.32 9.81 -1.67
CA ASN A 59 -16.90 9.28 -2.97
C ASN A 59 -15.87 10.18 -3.68
N GLU A 60 -15.90 11.51 -3.45
CA GLU A 60 -14.94 12.43 -4.05
C GLU A 60 -13.50 12.19 -3.57
N ALA A 61 -13.34 11.61 -2.37
CA ALA A 61 -12.02 11.26 -1.84
C ALA A 61 -11.29 10.24 -2.73
N LEU A 62 -12.02 9.44 -3.52
CA LEU A 62 -11.43 8.46 -4.42
C LEU A 62 -10.55 9.13 -5.49
N ASN A 63 -10.87 10.36 -5.92
CA ASN A 63 -10.06 11.11 -6.89
C ASN A 63 -8.60 11.24 -6.46
N ASN A 64 -8.39 11.60 -5.19
CA ASN A 64 -7.05 11.77 -4.63
C ASN A 64 -6.34 10.43 -4.35
N LEU A 65 -7.11 9.34 -4.29
CA LEU A 65 -6.58 8.01 -4.00
C LEU A 65 -6.14 7.26 -5.25
N MET A 66 -6.77 7.51 -6.40
CA MET A 66 -6.45 6.83 -7.65
C MET A 66 -5.00 7.02 -8.08
N ASP A 67 -4.42 8.17 -7.78
CA ASP A 67 -3.01 8.48 -8.08
C ASP A 67 -2.04 7.96 -7.00
N ALA A 68 -2.55 7.55 -5.84
CA ALA A 68 -1.74 7.21 -4.67
C ALA A 68 -1.74 5.71 -4.32
N LEU A 69 -2.76 4.97 -4.76
CA LEU A 69 -2.95 3.57 -4.41
C LEU A 69 -3.44 2.75 -5.60
N ALA A 70 -2.77 1.62 -5.81
CA ALA A 70 -3.26 0.54 -6.64
C ALA A 70 -4.00 -0.51 -5.80
N PRO A 71 -4.94 -1.28 -6.38
CA PRO A 71 -5.56 -2.43 -5.69
C PRO A 71 -4.54 -3.42 -5.11
N GLY A 72 -3.38 -3.58 -5.75
CA GLY A 72 -2.29 -4.45 -5.28
C GLY A 72 -1.56 -3.94 -4.02
N ASP A 73 -1.80 -2.69 -3.62
CA ASP A 73 -1.18 -2.11 -2.42
C ASP A 73 -1.87 -2.51 -1.12
N PHE A 74 -3.04 -3.12 -1.17
CA PHE A 74 -3.72 -3.64 0.01
C PHE A 74 -3.11 -4.98 0.43
N TYR A 75 -2.86 -5.16 1.72
CA TYR A 75 -2.39 -6.43 2.26
C TYR A 75 -3.49 -7.49 2.23
N ARG A 76 -4.73 -7.11 2.53
CA ARG A 76 -5.86 -8.04 2.53
C ARG A 76 -6.46 -8.14 1.12
N GLU A 77 -6.48 -9.34 0.54
CA GLU A 77 -7.09 -9.60 -0.79
C GLU A 77 -8.56 -9.13 -0.85
N ALA A 78 -9.29 -9.28 0.26
CA ALA A 78 -10.64 -8.74 0.41
C ALA A 78 -10.67 -7.23 0.16
N HIS A 79 -9.77 -6.46 0.78
CA HIS A 79 -9.72 -5.01 0.62
C HIS A 79 -9.28 -4.59 -0.78
N SER A 80 -8.32 -5.32 -1.36
CA SER A 80 -7.93 -5.17 -2.78
C SER A 80 -9.14 -5.32 -3.71
N SER A 81 -9.93 -6.36 -3.51
CA SER A 81 -11.15 -6.63 -4.29
C SER A 81 -12.21 -5.56 -4.12
N LEU A 82 -12.38 -5.04 -2.89
CA LEU A 82 -13.30 -3.94 -2.60
C LEU A 82 -12.86 -2.65 -3.30
N TYR A 83 -11.59 -2.28 -3.17
CA TYR A 83 -11.04 -1.09 -3.82
C TYR A 83 -11.18 -1.17 -5.35
N GLN A 84 -10.88 -2.34 -5.94
CA GLN A 84 -11.09 -2.57 -7.38
C GLN A 84 -12.57 -2.41 -7.79
N GLY A 85 -13.52 -2.82 -6.94
CA GLY A 85 -14.94 -2.59 -7.16
C GLY A 85 -15.33 -1.11 -7.10
N MET A 86 -14.73 -0.35 -6.18
CA MET A 86 -14.92 1.10 -6.09
C MET A 86 -14.40 1.82 -7.34
N LEU A 87 -13.22 1.44 -7.85
CA LEU A 87 -12.68 1.98 -9.11
C LEU A 87 -13.57 1.68 -10.32
N GLU A 88 -14.18 0.49 -10.39
CA GLU A 88 -15.10 0.13 -11.46
C GLU A 88 -16.36 0.99 -11.43
N LEU A 89 -16.99 1.13 -10.25
CA LEU A 89 -18.16 1.99 -10.07
C LEU A 89 -17.86 3.44 -10.43
N TYR A 90 -16.71 3.94 -9.98
CA TYR A 90 -16.23 5.27 -10.34
C TYR A 90 -16.10 5.46 -11.86
N THR A 91 -15.51 4.48 -12.55
CA THR A 91 -15.34 4.51 -14.02
C THR A 91 -16.67 4.50 -14.74
N LEU A 92 -17.68 3.82 -14.19
CA LEU A 92 -19.04 3.77 -14.73
C LEU A 92 -19.87 5.03 -14.37
N GLY A 93 -19.36 5.93 -13.52
CA GLY A 93 -20.10 7.07 -13.02
C GLY A 93 -21.24 6.67 -12.06
N GLU A 94 -21.16 5.48 -11.46
CA GLU A 94 -22.13 5.02 -10.47
C GLU A 94 -21.72 5.46 -9.05
N PRO A 95 -22.69 5.78 -8.17
CA PRO A 95 -22.40 6.11 -6.78
C PRO A 95 -21.77 4.91 -6.07
N ILE A 96 -20.80 5.18 -5.20
CA ILE A 96 -20.05 4.16 -4.46
C ILE A 96 -20.62 4.11 -3.04
N ASP A 97 -21.59 3.24 -2.83
CA ASP A 97 -22.21 2.99 -1.54
C ASP A 97 -22.23 1.49 -1.22
N VAL A 98 -22.67 1.12 -0.01
CA VAL A 98 -22.69 -0.28 0.43
C VAL A 98 -23.56 -1.16 -0.49
N ILE A 99 -24.65 -0.63 -1.05
CA ILE A 99 -25.58 -1.36 -1.90
C ILE A 99 -25.00 -1.55 -3.31
N THR A 100 -24.46 -0.50 -3.92
CA THR A 100 -23.86 -0.58 -5.26
C THR A 100 -22.58 -1.41 -5.24
N LEU A 101 -21.74 -1.25 -4.22
CA LEU A 101 -20.53 -2.05 -4.06
C LEU A 101 -20.86 -3.51 -3.78
N SER A 102 -21.79 -3.82 -2.87
CA SER A 102 -22.19 -5.22 -2.62
C SER A 102 -22.74 -5.91 -3.86
N ARG A 103 -23.54 -5.21 -4.68
CA ARG A 103 -24.02 -5.72 -5.98
C ARG A 103 -22.86 -6.01 -6.93
N THR A 104 -21.89 -5.11 -7.03
CA THR A 104 -20.71 -5.25 -7.89
C THR A 104 -19.87 -6.45 -7.48
N ILE A 105 -19.64 -6.62 -6.18
CA ILE A 105 -18.90 -7.74 -5.60
C ILE A 105 -19.66 -9.07 -5.79
N ALA A 106 -20.99 -9.06 -5.61
CA ALA A 106 -21.83 -10.23 -5.84
C ALA A 106 -21.82 -10.67 -7.30
N ARG A 107 -21.87 -9.73 -8.26
CA ARG A 107 -21.75 -10.02 -9.70
C ARG A 107 -20.44 -10.74 -10.03
N LYS A 108 -19.38 -10.47 -9.28
CA LYS A 108 -18.06 -11.10 -9.43
C LYS A 108 -17.91 -12.41 -8.67
N GLY A 109 -18.91 -12.83 -7.90
CA GLY A 109 -18.84 -14.03 -7.05
C GLY A 109 -17.84 -13.89 -5.89
N LEU A 110 -17.55 -12.66 -5.44
CA LEU A 110 -16.54 -12.37 -4.42
C LEU A 110 -17.13 -12.10 -3.03
N THR A 111 -18.45 -12.19 -2.86
CA THR A 111 -19.15 -11.82 -1.62
C THR A 111 -18.60 -12.53 -0.38
N GLU A 112 -18.38 -13.84 -0.45
CA GLU A 112 -17.84 -14.60 0.68
C GLU A 112 -16.39 -14.21 0.98
N LYS A 113 -15.58 -13.98 -0.06
CA LYS A 113 -14.17 -13.56 0.08
C LYS A 113 -14.03 -12.19 0.73
N THR A 114 -14.98 -11.29 0.49
CA THR A 114 -14.95 -9.93 1.07
C THR A 114 -15.58 -9.84 2.45
N GLY A 115 -16.06 -10.94 3.03
CA GLY A 115 -16.70 -10.96 4.35
C GLY A 115 -18.20 -10.61 4.34
N GLY A 116 -18.83 -10.59 3.16
CA GLY A 116 -20.25 -10.33 2.99
C GLY A 116 -20.69 -8.89 3.25
N ASN A 117 -22.01 -8.68 3.21
CA ASN A 117 -22.61 -7.34 3.34
C ASN A 117 -22.41 -6.75 4.75
N GLU A 118 -22.33 -7.60 5.78
CA GLU A 118 -22.06 -7.15 7.15
C GLU A 118 -20.68 -6.51 7.30
N TYR A 119 -19.67 -7.04 6.59
CA TYR A 119 -18.34 -6.44 6.61
C TYR A 119 -18.31 -5.09 5.91
N LEU A 120 -19.02 -4.94 4.79
CA LEU A 120 -19.14 -3.64 4.12
C LEU A 120 -19.79 -2.58 5.00
N ALA A 121 -20.82 -2.95 5.78
CA ALA A 121 -21.44 -2.05 6.74
C ALA A 121 -20.45 -1.66 7.86
N SER A 122 -19.69 -2.62 8.39
CA SER A 122 -18.74 -2.35 9.46
C SER A 122 -17.56 -1.47 9.03
N LEU A 123 -17.19 -1.45 7.74
CA LEU A 123 -16.20 -0.50 7.21
C LEU A 123 -16.66 0.95 7.35
N VAL A 124 -17.95 1.22 7.18
CA VAL A 124 -18.51 2.56 7.35
C VAL A 124 -18.48 2.95 8.83
N ASP A 125 -18.86 2.02 9.71
CA ASP A 125 -18.89 2.25 11.16
C ASP A 125 -17.50 2.42 11.78
N ALA A 126 -16.47 1.78 11.20
CA ALA A 126 -15.09 1.87 11.67
C ALA A 126 -14.47 3.26 11.44
N VAL A 127 -15.07 4.10 10.59
CA VAL A 127 -14.50 5.38 10.16
C VAL A 127 -15.40 6.52 10.60
N SER A 128 -14.88 7.35 11.52
CA SER A 128 -15.63 8.52 12.01
C SER A 128 -15.57 9.71 11.05
N THR A 129 -14.51 9.82 10.23
CA THR A 129 -14.30 10.93 9.29
C THR A 129 -13.53 10.51 8.05
N SER A 130 -13.83 11.12 6.90
CA SER A 130 -13.00 11.04 5.69
C SER A 130 -11.75 11.96 5.74
N ALA A 131 -11.62 12.77 6.79
CA ALA A 131 -10.45 13.62 7.01
C ALA A 131 -9.20 12.74 7.22
N GLY A 132 -8.16 12.95 6.42
CA GLY A 132 -6.90 12.21 6.53
C GLY A 132 -6.82 10.91 5.71
N ILE A 133 -7.80 10.60 4.86
CA ILE A 133 -7.76 9.43 3.94
C ILE A 133 -6.44 9.36 3.15
N VAL A 134 -5.94 10.50 2.65
CA VAL A 134 -4.67 10.57 1.90
C VAL A 134 -3.47 10.15 2.76
N HIS A 135 -3.47 10.49 4.05
CA HIS A 135 -2.41 10.06 4.96
C HIS A 135 -2.45 8.55 5.20
N HIS A 136 -3.64 7.98 5.38
CA HIS A 136 -3.80 6.52 5.49
C HIS A 136 -3.38 5.80 4.20
N ALA A 137 -3.66 6.39 3.04
CA ALA A 137 -3.20 5.87 1.77
C ALA A 137 -1.67 5.84 1.67
N SER A 138 -0.98 6.90 2.09
CA SER A 138 0.49 6.91 2.17
C SER A 138 1.03 5.81 3.09
N ILE A 139 0.40 5.54 4.23
CA ILE A 139 0.78 4.43 5.12
C ILE A 139 0.67 3.09 4.40
N ILE A 140 -0.45 2.84 3.71
CA ILE A 140 -0.66 1.60 2.95
C ILE A 140 0.40 1.46 1.86
N LYS A 141 0.71 2.54 1.13
CA LYS A 141 1.71 2.57 0.07
C LYS A 141 3.10 2.23 0.59
N ASP A 142 3.54 2.89 1.66
CA ASP A 142 4.84 2.62 2.28
C ASP A 142 4.98 1.16 2.71
N LEU A 143 3.91 0.59 3.26
CA LEU A 143 3.89 -0.82 3.67
C LEU A 143 3.87 -1.77 2.47
N SER A 144 3.16 -1.42 1.39
CA SER A 144 3.17 -2.16 0.12
C SER A 144 4.58 -2.26 -0.46
N VAL A 145 5.31 -1.14 -0.53
CA VAL A 145 6.70 -1.12 -1.00
C VAL A 145 7.58 -2.05 -0.18
N ARG A 146 7.45 -2.01 1.15
CA ARG A 146 8.19 -2.92 2.04
C ARG A 146 7.84 -4.38 1.78
N ARG A 147 6.56 -4.70 1.52
CA ARG A 147 6.15 -6.07 1.16
C ARG A 147 6.76 -6.52 -0.17
N LYS A 148 6.75 -5.66 -1.19
CA LYS A 148 7.36 -5.93 -2.50
C LYS A 148 8.87 -6.16 -2.38
N LEU A 149 9.56 -5.32 -1.61
CA LEU A 149 10.99 -5.50 -1.30
C LEU A 149 11.26 -6.84 -0.61
N ILE A 150 10.45 -7.22 0.38
CA ILE A 150 10.60 -8.51 1.06
C ILE A 150 10.41 -9.67 0.08
N ALA A 151 9.42 -9.59 -0.81
CA ALA A 151 9.16 -10.61 -1.83
C ALA A 151 10.36 -10.75 -2.79
N GLN A 152 10.83 -9.64 -3.37
CA GLN A 152 11.98 -9.66 -4.30
C GLN A 152 13.26 -10.14 -3.61
N CYS A 153 13.54 -9.70 -2.37
CA CYS A 153 14.68 -10.20 -1.61
C CYS A 153 14.58 -11.72 -1.35
N SER A 154 13.37 -12.25 -1.12
CA SER A 154 13.16 -13.70 -1.01
C SER A 154 13.46 -14.39 -2.33
N THR A 155 12.95 -13.87 -3.45
CA THR A 155 13.20 -14.41 -4.79
C THR A 155 14.70 -14.40 -5.14
N ILE A 156 15.40 -13.31 -4.86
CA ILE A 156 16.86 -13.21 -5.05
C ILE A 156 17.58 -14.23 -4.16
N SER A 157 17.18 -14.33 -2.88
CA SER A 157 17.78 -15.29 -1.95
C SER A 157 17.57 -16.74 -2.41
N ASP A 158 16.37 -17.10 -2.85
CA ASP A 158 16.05 -18.44 -3.36
C ASP A 158 16.84 -18.74 -4.64
N SER A 159 17.00 -17.73 -5.48
CA SER A 159 17.79 -17.80 -6.72
C SER A 159 19.27 -18.08 -6.43
N CYS A 160 19.86 -17.51 -5.38
CA CYS A 160 21.26 -17.78 -5.00
C CYS A 160 21.56 -19.26 -4.70
N PHE A 161 20.54 -20.08 -4.40
CA PHE A 161 20.71 -21.52 -4.16
C PHE A 161 20.53 -22.39 -5.42
N GLN A 162 20.12 -21.81 -6.54
CA GLN A 162 19.94 -22.51 -7.81
C GLN A 162 21.26 -22.68 -8.55
N GLU A 163 21.33 -23.64 -9.48
CA GLU A 163 22.50 -23.78 -10.36
C GLU A 163 22.45 -22.71 -11.46
N TRP A 164 23.37 -21.76 -11.39
CA TRP A 164 23.56 -20.73 -12.42
C TRP A 164 24.69 -21.12 -13.36
N GLY A 165 24.46 -20.99 -14.66
CA GLY A 165 25.52 -21.16 -15.66
C GLY A 165 26.53 -19.99 -15.65
N ASP A 166 26.07 -18.79 -15.32
CA ASP A 166 26.87 -17.57 -15.21
C ASP A 166 26.41 -16.75 -14.00
N THR A 167 27.36 -16.25 -13.22
CA THR A 167 27.08 -15.39 -12.06
C THR A 167 26.65 -13.99 -12.48
N GLU A 168 27.07 -13.52 -13.67
CA GLU A 168 26.66 -12.23 -14.21
C GLU A 168 25.14 -12.14 -14.41
N ALA A 169 24.52 -13.22 -14.89
CA ALA A 169 23.07 -13.31 -15.05
C ALA A 169 22.29 -13.24 -13.72
N LEU A 170 22.85 -13.76 -12.62
CA LEU A 170 22.24 -13.64 -11.29
C LEU A 170 22.28 -12.18 -10.79
N LEU A 171 23.39 -11.48 -11.03
CA LEU A 171 23.53 -10.07 -10.65
C LEU A 171 22.56 -9.20 -11.47
N GLU A 172 22.46 -9.42 -12.78
CA GLU A 172 21.53 -8.70 -13.66
C GLU A 172 20.07 -8.89 -13.21
N MET A 173 19.68 -10.13 -12.87
CA MET A 173 18.34 -10.40 -12.35
C MET A 173 18.08 -9.69 -11.01
N ALA A 174 19.06 -9.67 -10.11
CA ALA A 174 18.92 -8.96 -8.83
C ALA A 174 18.82 -7.43 -9.02
N GLU A 175 19.61 -6.86 -9.94
CA GLU A 175 19.53 -5.44 -10.29
C GLU A 175 18.17 -5.08 -10.87
N GLN A 176 17.67 -5.87 -11.83
CA GLN A 176 16.35 -5.67 -12.42
C GLN A 176 15.23 -5.76 -11.38
N SER A 177 15.26 -6.77 -10.50
CA SER A 177 14.27 -6.93 -9.43
C SER A 177 14.17 -5.72 -8.48
N ILE A 178 15.31 -5.08 -8.17
CA ILE A 178 15.32 -3.87 -7.34
C ILE A 178 14.88 -2.64 -8.14
N PHE A 179 15.30 -2.56 -9.41
CA PHE A 179 14.91 -1.47 -10.30
C PHE A 179 13.40 -1.43 -10.54
N ASP A 180 12.75 -2.57 -10.77
CA ASP A 180 11.31 -2.67 -10.99
C ASP A 180 10.50 -2.08 -9.82
N ILE A 181 10.96 -2.29 -8.57
CA ILE A 181 10.33 -1.69 -7.38
C ILE A 181 10.48 -0.16 -7.37
N ALA A 182 11.66 0.34 -7.77
CA ALA A 182 11.93 1.77 -7.83
C ALA A 182 11.14 2.45 -8.95
N GLU A 183 10.94 1.80 -10.09
CA GLU A 183 10.16 2.33 -11.20
C GLU A 183 8.66 2.41 -10.88
N GLU A 184 8.11 1.41 -10.19
CA GLU A 184 6.70 1.42 -9.76
C GLU A 184 6.39 2.55 -8.77
N GLN A 185 7.39 3.08 -8.05
CA GLN A 185 7.25 4.30 -7.25
C GLN A 185 7.14 5.58 -8.09
N ILE A 186 7.67 5.58 -9.32
CA ILE A 186 7.74 6.75 -10.20
C ILE A 186 6.55 6.77 -11.16
N ASN A 187 6.08 5.61 -11.63
CA ASN A 187 5.08 5.51 -12.71
C ASN A 187 3.62 5.71 -12.27
N GLU A 188 3.28 5.68 -10.97
CA GLU A 188 1.90 5.91 -10.52
C GLU A 188 1.41 7.37 -10.66
N GLY A 189 2.28 8.29 -11.09
CA GLY A 189 1.90 9.67 -11.45
C GLY A 189 1.67 9.91 -12.95
N PHE A 190 1.84 8.91 -13.82
CA PHE A 190 1.76 9.09 -15.27
C PHE A 190 0.69 8.19 -15.89
N GLN A 191 -0.51 8.72 -16.08
CA GLN A 191 -1.49 8.08 -16.97
C GLN A 191 -0.96 8.11 -18.41
N ALA A 192 -0.97 6.96 -19.08
CA ALA A 192 -0.60 6.91 -20.49
C ALA A 192 -1.53 7.85 -21.29
N LEU A 193 -0.95 8.80 -22.03
CA LEU A 193 -1.70 9.79 -22.82
C LEU A 193 -2.77 9.13 -23.72
N ASN A 194 -2.49 7.92 -24.21
CA ASN A 194 -3.42 7.14 -25.03
C ASN A 194 -4.72 6.75 -24.30
N ASP A 195 -4.68 6.50 -22.99
CA ASP A 195 -5.86 6.14 -22.20
C ASP A 195 -6.71 7.37 -21.87
N VAL A 196 -6.05 8.52 -21.64
CA VAL A 196 -6.70 9.83 -21.48
C VAL A 196 -7.39 10.25 -22.79
N ILE A 197 -6.73 10.07 -23.93
CA ILE A 197 -7.31 10.36 -25.25
C ILE A 197 -8.51 9.45 -25.53
N ARG A 198 -8.40 8.14 -25.29
CA ARG A 198 -9.47 7.19 -25.56
C ARG A 198 -10.71 7.42 -24.70
N SER A 199 -10.53 7.75 -23.42
CA SER A 199 -11.63 8.12 -22.51
C SER A 199 -12.27 9.46 -22.89
N SER A 200 -11.48 10.43 -23.36
CA SER A 200 -11.98 11.71 -23.86
C SER A 200 -12.78 11.56 -25.16
N PHE A 201 -12.34 10.71 -26.09
CA PHE A 201 -13.08 10.39 -27.31
C PHE A 201 -14.41 9.69 -27.02
N LYS A 202 -14.45 8.75 -26.06
CA LYS A 202 -15.71 8.15 -25.62
C LYS A 202 -16.70 9.16 -25.04
N LYS A 203 -16.23 10.15 -24.27
CA LYS A 203 -17.06 11.26 -23.80
C LYS A 203 -17.59 12.09 -24.96
N LEU A 204 -16.77 12.41 -25.95
CA LEU A 204 -17.21 13.14 -27.15
C LEU A 204 -18.25 12.38 -27.98
N GLU A 205 -18.09 11.07 -28.17
CA GLU A 205 -19.08 10.23 -28.87
C GLU A 205 -20.43 10.19 -28.13
N SER A 206 -20.42 10.15 -26.80
CA SER A 206 -21.66 10.16 -26.00
C SER A 206 -22.43 11.48 -26.11
N VAL A 207 -21.73 12.58 -26.41
CA VAL A 207 -22.32 13.92 -26.60
C VAL A 207 -22.77 14.12 -28.05
N ALA A 208 -22.06 13.55 -29.03
CA ALA A 208 -22.39 13.65 -30.44
C ALA A 208 -23.68 12.91 -30.86
N GLY A 209 -24.22 12.04 -29.99
CA GLY A 209 -25.49 11.34 -30.22
C GLY A 209 -26.75 12.15 -29.90
N PHE A 210 -26.63 13.38 -29.38
CA PHE A 210 -27.76 14.26 -29.06
C PHE A 210 -27.91 15.38 -30.11
N ASP A 211 -29.06 15.41 -30.78
CA ASP A 211 -29.46 16.40 -31.79
C ASP A 211 -29.90 17.75 -31.16
N GLY A 212 -29.11 18.24 -30.19
CA GLY A 212 -29.40 19.46 -29.44
C GLY A 212 -28.13 20.18 -29.00
N TYR A 213 -28.12 21.51 -29.14
CA TYR A 213 -26.98 22.41 -28.88
C TYR A 213 -26.49 22.45 -27.42
N VAL A 214 -27.13 21.72 -26.50
CA VAL A 214 -26.88 21.84 -25.07
C VAL A 214 -26.32 20.53 -24.54
N THR A 215 -25.02 20.53 -24.22
CA THR A 215 -24.33 19.38 -23.59
C THR A 215 -24.57 19.33 -22.08
N GLY A 216 -25.59 20.03 -21.58
CA GLY A 216 -25.90 20.28 -20.17
C GLY A 216 -27.40 20.46 -19.92
N ILE A 217 -27.76 21.07 -18.78
CA ILE A 217 -29.16 21.34 -18.42
C ILE A 217 -29.62 22.59 -19.19
N PRO A 218 -30.72 22.53 -19.98
CA PRO A 218 -31.18 23.67 -20.77
C PRO A 218 -31.63 24.80 -19.84
N SER A 219 -31.09 26.00 -20.08
CA SER A 219 -31.49 27.19 -19.31
C SER A 219 -32.92 27.63 -19.65
N GLY A 220 -33.45 27.17 -20.79
CA GLY A 220 -34.77 27.55 -21.31
C GLY A 220 -34.73 28.85 -22.12
N PHE A 221 -33.58 29.52 -22.21
CA PHE A 221 -33.35 30.69 -23.03
C PHE A 221 -32.57 30.29 -24.29
N LYS A 222 -33.26 30.20 -25.43
CA LYS A 222 -32.68 29.81 -26.72
C LYS A 222 -31.44 30.61 -27.11
N ASP A 223 -31.42 31.89 -26.78
CA ASP A 223 -30.30 32.77 -27.11
C ASP A 223 -29.04 32.45 -26.28
N PHE A 224 -29.20 31.98 -25.04
CA PHE A 224 -28.09 31.63 -24.15
C PHE A 224 -27.60 30.20 -24.38
N ASP A 225 -28.54 29.26 -24.61
CA ASP A 225 -28.25 27.86 -24.93
C ASP A 225 -27.48 27.69 -26.26
N GLY A 226 -27.37 28.75 -27.08
CA GLY A 226 -26.52 28.79 -28.27
C GLY A 226 -25.06 29.21 -28.02
N TYR A 227 -24.74 29.76 -26.85
CA TYR A 227 -23.39 30.23 -26.48
C TYR A 227 -22.69 29.35 -25.42
N THR A 228 -23.42 28.43 -24.78
CA THR A 228 -22.94 27.55 -23.69
C THR A 228 -23.23 26.09 -23.97
#